data_AF-A0A372UDT8-F1
#
_entry.id   AF-A0A372UDT8-F1
#
_cell.length_a   1.000
_cell.length_b   1.000
_cell.length_c   1.000
_cell.angle_alpha   90.00
_cell.angle_beta   90.00
_cell.angle_gamma   90.00
#
_symmetry.space_group_name_H-M   'P 1'
#
loop_
_entity.id
_entity.type
_entity.pdbx_description
1 polymer ?
#
loop_
_entity_poly.entity_id
_entity_poly.type
_entity_poly.pdbx_seq_one_letter_code
_entity_poly.pdbx_strand_id
1 'polypeptide(L)'
;MIRDITIGQYYPADSILHRLDPRVKISCTLLYLISLFLFKSVLGYVIAGCFLAGVIWLSKVPVKFIVKGLKPVVMLLMITVIFNLFLTNEGDVLVKVWIFKITEGGLRTAVFMAIRLVFLIAGSTIMTLTTTPNALTDGIEKLLRPLNKIHVPVHEIAMMMSIALRFIPILLEETDKIMKAQIARGADLESGNIIQKAKNMIPILVPLFVSAFRRANDLAMAMEARCYRGGDGRTKMKPLVYHSRDYLSYTVMAVYLVVVVGIGRYVPFHLWIF
;
A
#
# COMPACT_ATOMS: atom_id res chain seq x y z
N MET A 1 20.91 8.92 -12.20
CA MET A 1 19.62 8.43 -12.74
C MET A 1 18.79 7.64 -11.72
N ILE A 2 19.32 7.28 -10.54
CA ILE A 2 18.62 6.46 -9.51
C ILE A 2 18.00 7.32 -8.37
N ARG A 3 18.21 8.64 -8.36
CA ARG A 3 17.71 9.55 -7.30
C ARG A 3 16.18 9.76 -7.29
N ASP A 4 15.48 9.32 -8.34
CA ASP A 4 14.02 9.48 -8.46
C ASP A 4 13.22 8.21 -8.11
N ILE A 5 13.87 7.16 -7.59
CA ILE A 5 13.12 6.04 -7.04
C ILE A 5 12.51 6.50 -5.71
N THR A 6 11.27 6.92 -5.82
CA THR A 6 10.38 7.35 -4.75
C THR A 6 9.94 6.15 -3.91
N ILE A 7 10.90 5.42 -3.32
CA ILE A 7 10.62 4.27 -2.46
C ILE A 7 10.04 4.80 -1.14
N GLY A 8 8.80 4.39 -0.85
CA GLY A 8 8.13 4.70 0.41
C GLY A 8 7.93 6.21 0.59
N GLN A 9 7.19 6.84 -0.33
CA GLN A 9 6.79 8.26 -0.22
C GLN A 9 5.96 8.50 1.05
N TYR A 10 6.63 8.62 2.18
CA TYR A 10 6.04 9.20 3.36
C TYR A 10 5.97 10.71 3.13
N TYR A 11 4.79 11.29 3.26
CA TYR A 11 4.64 12.74 3.23
C TYR A 11 4.82 13.25 4.67
N PRO A 12 5.91 13.97 4.98
CA PRO A 12 6.10 14.49 6.32
C PRO A 12 5.10 15.63 6.57
N ALA A 13 4.01 15.31 7.28
CA ALA A 13 3.06 16.29 7.76
C ALA A 13 2.72 16.07 9.24
N ASP A 14 2.54 17.17 9.96
CA ASP A 14 2.04 17.16 11.34
C ASP A 14 0.51 17.14 11.33
N SER A 15 -0.06 15.94 11.40
CA SER A 15 -1.50 15.75 11.55
C SER A 15 -1.85 14.71 12.59
N ILE A 16 -3.11 14.75 13.05
CA ILE A 16 -3.63 13.79 14.04
C ILE A 16 -3.46 12.37 13.51
N LEU A 17 -3.72 12.17 12.21
CA LEU A 17 -3.53 10.89 11.55
C LEU A 17 -2.05 10.47 11.56
N HIS A 18 -1.10 11.35 11.26
CA HIS A 18 0.33 10.97 11.28
C HIS A 18 0.81 10.49 12.65
N ARG A 19 0.25 11.04 13.74
CA ARG A 19 0.63 10.70 15.12
C ARG A 19 -0.03 9.45 15.71
N LEU A 20 -1.01 8.86 15.02
CA LEU A 20 -1.64 7.62 15.47
C LEU A 20 -0.69 6.43 15.42
N ASP A 21 -0.92 5.45 16.30
CA ASP A 21 -0.15 4.20 16.31
C ASP A 21 -0.32 3.48 14.95
N PRO A 22 0.79 3.05 14.31
CA PRO A 22 0.77 2.29 13.06
C PRO A 22 -0.17 1.08 13.06
N ARG A 23 -0.33 0.40 14.20
CA ARG A 23 -1.23 -0.77 14.31
C ARG A 23 -2.68 -0.37 14.06
N VAL A 24 -3.09 0.77 14.64
CA VAL A 24 -4.45 1.30 14.49
C VAL A 24 -4.67 1.67 13.04
N LYS A 25 -3.72 2.36 12.41
CA LYS A 25 -3.80 2.72 10.99
C LYS A 25 -3.97 1.49 10.10
N ILE A 26 -3.14 0.47 10.29
CA ILE A 26 -3.19 -0.78 9.50
C ILE A 26 -4.52 -1.50 9.72
N SER A 27 -4.97 -1.64 10.97
CA SER A 27 -6.25 -2.28 11.26
C SER A 27 -7.42 -1.49 10.67
N CYS A 28 -7.42 -0.16 10.82
CA CYS A 28 -8.47 0.70 10.28
C CYS A 28 -8.50 0.68 8.75
N THR A 29 -7.34 0.76 8.09
CA THR A 29 -7.28 0.71 6.62
C THR A 29 -7.76 -0.65 6.12
N LEU A 30 -7.33 -1.75 6.75
CA LEU A 30 -7.80 -3.09 6.39
C LEU A 30 -9.33 -3.22 6.56
N LEU A 31 -9.88 -2.78 7.71
CA LEU A 31 -11.32 -2.80 7.96
C LEU A 31 -12.09 -1.94 6.95
N TYR A 32 -11.58 -0.76 6.60
CA TYR A 32 -12.16 0.09 5.57
C TYR A 32 -12.18 -0.62 4.21
N LEU A 33 -11.06 -1.22 3.79
CA LEU A 33 -10.97 -1.94 2.51
C LEU A 33 -11.95 -3.12 2.46
N ILE A 34 -12.07 -3.90 3.54
CA ILE A 34 -13.05 -4.99 3.65
C ILE A 34 -14.48 -4.44 3.59
N SER A 35 -14.74 -3.31 4.25
CA SER A 35 -16.08 -2.71 4.28
C SER A 35 -16.62 -2.37 2.89
N LEU A 36 -15.75 -1.92 1.96
CA LEU A 36 -16.13 -1.57 0.58
C LEU A 36 -16.72 -2.75 -0.24
N PHE A 37 -16.51 -3.99 0.21
CA PHE A 37 -17.08 -5.19 -0.41
C PHE A 37 -18.39 -5.65 0.22
N LEU A 38 -18.74 -5.16 1.41
CA LEU A 38 -19.93 -5.61 2.16
C LEU A 38 -21.24 -4.99 1.67
N PHE A 39 -21.19 -3.85 0.98
CA PHE A 39 -22.39 -3.13 0.53
C PHE A 39 -22.43 -2.95 -1.00
N LYS A 40 -23.65 -2.95 -1.54
CA LYS A 40 -23.96 -2.64 -2.95
C LYS A 40 -24.93 -1.45 -3.10
N SER A 41 -25.16 -0.70 -2.02
CA SER A 41 -26.07 0.46 -1.99
C SER A 41 -25.32 1.76 -2.28
N VAL A 42 -25.96 2.69 -3.00
CA VAL A 42 -25.42 4.03 -3.32
C VAL A 42 -25.09 4.80 -2.04
N LEU A 43 -25.98 4.74 -1.04
CA LEU A 43 -25.76 5.41 0.24
C LEU A 43 -24.51 4.90 0.97
N GLY A 44 -24.22 3.60 0.87
CA GLY A 44 -23.00 3.02 1.44
C GLY A 44 -21.74 3.64 0.86
N TYR A 45 -21.70 3.85 -0.47
CA TYR A 45 -20.57 4.52 -1.12
C TYR A 45 -20.49 6.01 -0.76
N VAL A 46 -21.62 6.70 -0.61
CA VAL A 46 -21.63 8.11 -0.17
C VAL A 46 -21.03 8.23 1.23
N ILE A 47 -21.45 7.38 2.18
CA ILE A 47 -20.93 7.39 3.55
C ILE A 47 -19.43 7.01 3.58
N ALA A 48 -19.03 6.00 2.81
CA ALA A 48 -17.62 5.63 2.66
C ALA A 48 -16.78 6.78 2.06
N GLY A 49 -17.35 7.53 1.11
CA GLY A 49 -16.74 8.72 0.53
C GLY A 49 -16.61 9.87 1.53
N CYS A 50 -17.66 10.17 2.31
CA CYS A 50 -17.62 11.19 3.36
C CYS A 50 -16.61 10.84 4.46
N PHE A 51 -16.57 9.57 4.88
CA PHE A 51 -15.57 9.09 5.84
C PHE A 51 -14.15 9.26 5.29
N LEU A 52 -13.90 8.81 4.05
CA LEU A 52 -12.60 8.96 3.39
C LEU A 52 -12.21 10.44 3.25
N ALA A 53 -13.14 11.32 2.86
CA ALA A 53 -12.91 12.75 2.76
C ALA A 53 -12.55 13.37 4.12
N GLY A 54 -13.22 12.96 5.20
CA GLY A 54 -12.88 13.34 6.57
C GLY A 54 -11.46 12.90 6.96
N VAL A 55 -11.08 11.66 6.62
CA VAL A 55 -9.72 11.15 6.85
C VAL A 55 -8.68 11.93 6.04
N ILE A 56 -8.96 12.24 4.77
CA ILE A 56 -8.07 13.04 3.92
C ILE A 56 -7.88 14.44 4.53
N TRP A 57 -8.97 15.09 4.94
CA TRP A 57 -8.92 16.40 5.57
C TRP A 57 -8.10 16.37 6.87
N LEU A 58 -8.35 15.39 7.73
CA LEU A 58 -7.60 15.20 8.98
C LEU A 58 -6.13 14.86 8.73
N SER A 59 -5.82 14.19 7.62
CA SER A 59 -4.46 13.80 7.25
C SER A 59 -3.60 15.00 6.86
N LYS A 60 -4.19 16.11 6.40
CA LYS A 60 -3.51 17.26 5.77
C LYS A 60 -2.65 16.89 4.56
N VAL A 61 -2.87 15.72 3.97
CA VAL A 61 -2.17 15.29 2.75
C VAL A 61 -2.77 16.04 1.55
N PRO A 62 -1.97 16.64 0.65
CA PRO A 62 -2.50 17.32 -0.51
C PRO A 62 -3.19 16.31 -1.45
N VAL A 63 -4.41 16.63 -1.88
CA VAL A 63 -5.20 15.77 -2.79
C VAL A 63 -4.44 15.43 -4.07
N LYS A 64 -3.52 16.30 -4.51
CA LYS A 64 -2.62 16.06 -5.64
C LYS A 64 -1.81 14.77 -5.52
N PHE A 65 -1.36 14.39 -4.31
CA PHE A 65 -0.62 13.15 -4.10
C PHE A 65 -1.52 11.92 -4.21
N ILE A 66 -2.77 12.02 -3.76
CA ILE A 66 -3.77 10.96 -3.89
C ILE A 66 -4.12 10.73 -5.37
N VAL A 67 -4.35 11.81 -6.13
CA VAL A 67 -4.62 11.74 -7.58
C VAL A 67 -3.41 11.19 -8.35
N LYS A 68 -2.18 11.51 -7.92
CA LYS A 68 -0.97 10.93 -8.50
C LYS A 68 -0.90 9.42 -8.28
N GLY A 69 -1.35 8.93 -7.11
CA GLY A 69 -1.48 7.50 -6.82
C GLY A 69 -2.52 6.80 -7.69
N LEU A 70 -3.56 7.51 -8.12
CA LEU A 70 -4.59 6.97 -9.01
C LEU A 70 -4.11 6.84 -10.47
N LYS A 71 -3.23 7.75 -10.94
CA LYS A 71 -2.73 7.81 -12.32
C LYS A 71 -2.29 6.45 -12.92
N PRO A 72 -1.42 5.64 -12.29
CA PRO A 72 -1.01 4.34 -12.85
C PRO A 72 -2.16 3.34 -12.97
N VAL A 73 -3.20 3.47 -12.12
CA VAL A 73 -4.33 2.54 -12.09
C VAL A 73 -5.48 2.99 -12.99
N VAL A 74 -5.44 4.20 -13.55
CA VAL A 74 -6.45 4.68 -14.50
C VAL A 74 -6.59 3.74 -15.69
N MET A 75 -5.48 3.17 -16.18
CA MET A 75 -5.53 2.18 -17.28
C MET A 75 -6.34 0.94 -16.88
N LEU A 76 -6.09 0.40 -15.68
CA LEU A 76 -6.85 -0.73 -15.14
C LEU A 76 -8.33 -0.35 -14.94
N LEU A 77 -8.60 0.84 -14.41
CA LEU A 77 -9.96 1.35 -14.21
C LEU A 77 -10.73 1.40 -15.54
N MET A 78 -10.12 1.96 -16.58
CA MET A 78 -10.72 2.02 -17.93
C MET A 78 -11.02 0.63 -18.47
N ILE A 79 -10.09 -0.31 -18.34
CA ILE A 79 -10.30 -1.71 -18.73
C ILE A 79 -11.49 -2.29 -17.94
N THR A 80 -11.53 -2.14 -16.62
CA THR A 80 -12.63 -2.70 -15.82
C THR A 80 -13.99 -2.10 -16.18
N VAL A 81 -14.07 -0.80 -16.44
CA VAL A 81 -15.32 -0.14 -16.85
C VAL A 81 -15.78 -0.65 -18.21
N ILE A 82 -14.87 -0.71 -19.20
CA ILE A 82 -15.17 -1.22 -20.54
C ILE A 82 -15.66 -2.68 -20.46
N PHE A 83 -14.94 -3.54 -19.74
CA PHE A 83 -15.33 -4.94 -19.60
C PHE A 83 -16.68 -5.09 -18.88
N ASN A 84 -16.92 -4.36 -17.78
CA ASN A 84 -18.20 -4.45 -17.08
C ASN A 84 -19.36 -3.87 -17.91
N LEU A 85 -19.12 -2.85 -18.73
CA LEU A 85 -20.13 -2.25 -19.61
C LEU A 85 -20.57 -3.21 -20.73
N PHE A 86 -19.64 -4.00 -21.28
CA PHE A 86 -19.89 -4.85 -22.45
C PHE A 86 -20.11 -6.34 -22.14
N LEU A 87 -19.52 -6.88 -21.07
CA LEU A 87 -19.66 -8.30 -20.71
C LEU A 87 -20.78 -8.55 -19.70
N THR A 88 -21.17 -7.56 -18.89
CA THR A 88 -22.26 -7.73 -17.93
C THR A 88 -23.59 -7.50 -18.64
N ASN A 89 -24.35 -8.58 -18.84
CA ASN A 89 -25.65 -8.54 -19.49
C ASN A 89 -26.75 -8.81 -18.46
N GLU A 90 -26.94 -7.89 -17.52
CA GLU A 90 -28.03 -7.94 -16.54
C GLU A 90 -28.98 -6.75 -16.76
N GLY A 91 -30.29 -7.02 -16.93
CA GLY A 91 -31.33 -5.99 -17.07
C GLY A 91 -31.65 -5.55 -18.51
N ASP A 92 -32.42 -4.48 -18.63
CA ASP A 92 -32.92 -3.95 -19.90
C ASP A 92 -31.80 -3.33 -20.75
N VAL A 93 -31.93 -3.48 -22.07
CA VAL A 93 -30.94 -3.01 -23.05
C VAL A 93 -31.20 -1.54 -23.35
N LEU A 94 -30.37 -0.65 -22.81
CA LEU A 94 -30.45 0.80 -23.03
C LEU A 94 -30.02 1.17 -24.46
N VAL A 95 -28.92 0.59 -24.95
CA VAL A 95 -28.39 0.85 -26.30
C VAL A 95 -27.81 -0.43 -26.88
N LYS A 96 -28.22 -0.76 -28.11
CA LYS A 96 -27.67 -1.88 -28.89
C LYS A 96 -26.95 -1.34 -30.12
N VAL A 97 -25.63 -1.46 -30.16
CA VAL A 97 -24.83 -1.13 -31.34
C VAL A 97 -24.17 -2.42 -31.85
N TRP A 98 -24.76 -2.98 -32.92
CA TRP A 98 -24.28 -4.12 -33.72
C TRP A 98 -23.98 -5.43 -32.96
N ILE A 99 -22.94 -5.49 -32.11
CA ILE A 99 -22.56 -6.64 -31.25
C ILE A 99 -22.54 -6.24 -29.76
N PHE A 100 -22.39 -4.95 -29.46
CA PHE A 100 -22.28 -4.44 -28.11
C PHE A 100 -23.65 -4.02 -27.59
N LYS A 101 -24.09 -4.65 -26.49
CA LYS A 101 -25.29 -4.28 -25.74
C LYS A 101 -24.85 -3.61 -24.46
N ILE A 102 -25.26 -2.36 -24.26
CA ILE A 102 -25.09 -1.68 -22.98
C ILE A 102 -26.38 -1.93 -22.20
N THR A 103 -26.27 -2.72 -21.14
CA THR A 103 -27.38 -2.99 -20.22
C THR A 103 -27.33 -2.04 -19.04
N GLU A 104 -28.49 -1.78 -18.44
CA GLU A 104 -28.58 -0.96 -17.22
C GLU A 104 -27.78 -1.57 -16.05
N GLY A 105 -27.84 -2.89 -15.87
CA GLY A 105 -27.05 -3.60 -14.87
C GLY A 105 -25.55 -3.54 -15.16
N GLY A 106 -25.15 -3.57 -16.43
CA GLY A 106 -23.75 -3.41 -16.83
C GLY A 106 -23.20 -2.01 -16.56
N LEU A 107 -23.97 -0.96 -16.85
CA LEU A 107 -23.61 0.42 -16.50
C LEU A 107 -23.51 0.60 -14.99
N ARG A 108 -24.51 0.13 -14.22
CA ARG A 108 -24.54 0.21 -12.76
C ARG A 108 -23.34 -0.50 -12.13
N THR A 109 -23.03 -1.70 -12.58
CA THR A 109 -21.90 -2.49 -12.08
C THR A 109 -20.56 -1.84 -12.44
N ALA A 110 -20.42 -1.32 -13.66
CA ALA A 110 -19.23 -0.60 -14.09
C ALA A 110 -18.96 0.65 -13.23
N VAL A 111 -19.99 1.46 -12.97
CA VAL A 111 -19.87 2.66 -12.12
C VAL A 111 -19.51 2.30 -10.68
N PHE A 112 -20.19 1.31 -10.08
CA PHE A 112 -19.86 0.89 -8.71
C PHE A 112 -18.46 0.29 -8.59
N MET A 113 -18.02 -0.49 -9.57
CA MET A 113 -16.66 -1.04 -9.59
C MET A 113 -15.62 0.07 -9.75
N ALA A 114 -15.87 1.08 -10.59
CA ALA A 114 -14.98 2.23 -10.74
C ALA A 114 -14.85 3.01 -9.42
N ILE A 115 -15.98 3.36 -8.78
CA ILE A 115 -15.99 4.08 -7.49
C ILE A 115 -15.28 3.26 -6.42
N ARG A 116 -15.57 1.94 -6.33
CA ARG A 116 -14.93 1.03 -5.38
C ARG A 116 -13.42 1.01 -5.57
N LEU A 117 -12.95 0.90 -6.81
CA LEU A 117 -11.53 0.86 -7.13
C LEU A 117 -10.84 2.17 -6.73
N VAL A 118 -11.47 3.32 -7.01
CA VAL A 118 -10.97 4.64 -6.59
C VAL A 118 -10.85 4.73 -5.07
N PHE A 119 -11.85 4.29 -4.31
CA PHE A 119 -11.81 4.30 -2.85
C PHE A 119 -10.76 3.34 -2.27
N LEU A 120 -10.60 2.16 -2.87
CA LEU A 120 -9.59 1.18 -2.48
C LEU A 120 -8.17 1.78 -2.62
N ILE A 121 -7.89 2.40 -3.77
CA ILE A 121 -6.60 3.02 -4.06
C ILE A 121 -6.38 4.25 -3.19
N ALA A 122 -7.38 5.12 -3.05
CA ALA A 122 -7.25 6.31 -2.23
C ALA A 122 -7.01 5.98 -0.75
N GLY A 123 -7.75 5.00 -0.20
CA GLY A 123 -7.57 4.52 1.17
C GLY A 123 -6.18 3.93 1.42
N SER A 124 -5.68 3.07 0.51
CA SER A 124 -4.34 2.48 0.65
C SER A 124 -3.22 3.51 0.45
N THR A 125 -3.43 4.48 -0.43
CA THR A 125 -2.48 5.57 -0.69
C THR A 125 -2.34 6.44 0.55
N ILE A 126 -3.43 6.79 1.25
CA ILE A 126 -3.35 7.54 2.51
C ILE A 126 -2.53 6.78 3.56
N MET A 127 -2.73 5.47 3.72
CA MET A 127 -1.93 4.66 4.65
C MET A 127 -0.44 4.76 4.33
N THR A 128 -0.11 4.61 3.04
CA THR A 128 1.27 4.64 2.53
C THR A 128 1.93 6.01 2.70
N LEU A 129 1.17 7.09 2.48
CA LEU A 129 1.66 8.47 2.62
C LEU A 129 1.82 8.88 4.09
N THR A 130 0.99 8.35 5.00
CA THR A 130 0.91 8.80 6.41
C THR A 130 1.68 7.93 7.40
N THR A 131 2.30 6.85 6.94
CA THR A 131 3.06 5.92 7.79
C THR A 131 4.41 5.60 7.17
N THR A 132 5.48 5.75 7.94
CA THR A 132 6.83 5.43 7.46
C THR A 132 6.99 3.92 7.28
N PRO A 133 7.84 3.45 6.34
CA PRO A 133 8.07 2.01 6.14
C PRO A 133 8.51 1.28 7.41
N ASN A 134 9.40 1.89 8.21
CA ASN A 134 9.84 1.31 9.48
C ASN A 134 8.69 1.16 10.48
N ALA A 135 7.83 2.19 10.59
CA ALA A 135 6.67 2.15 11.47
C ALA A 135 5.59 1.16 11.00
N LEU A 136 5.44 0.98 9.68
CA LEU A 136 4.61 -0.07 9.10
C LEU A 136 5.13 -1.47 9.50
N THR A 137 6.44 -1.71 9.39
CA THR A 137 7.06 -2.97 9.83
C THR A 137 6.84 -3.23 11.31
N ASP A 138 7.05 -2.24 12.19
CA ASP A 138 6.81 -2.37 13.64
C ASP A 138 5.32 -2.65 13.95
N GLY A 139 4.41 -2.05 13.18
CA GLY A 139 2.97 -2.28 13.27
C GLY A 139 2.59 -3.71 12.87
N ILE A 140 3.07 -4.16 11.71
CA ILE A 140 2.85 -5.53 11.20
C ILE A 140 3.43 -6.56 12.17
N GLU A 141 4.63 -6.35 12.71
CA GLU A 141 5.25 -7.26 13.68
C GLU A 141 4.31 -7.50 14.87
N LYS A 142 3.75 -6.44 15.46
CA LYS A 142 2.85 -6.63 16.60
C LYS A 142 1.54 -7.30 16.19
N LEU A 143 0.97 -6.92 15.05
CA LEU A 143 -0.27 -7.52 14.54
C LEU A 143 -0.10 -9.01 14.25
N LEU A 144 1.10 -9.42 13.82
CA LEU A 144 1.43 -10.83 13.55
C LEU A 144 1.91 -11.58 14.80
N ARG A 145 2.28 -10.92 15.90
CA ARG A 145 2.69 -11.57 17.16
C ARG A 145 1.81 -12.73 17.64
N PRO A 146 0.46 -12.72 17.55
CA PRO A 146 -0.35 -13.90 17.91
C PRO A 146 0.02 -15.17 17.12
N LEU A 147 0.55 -15.05 15.90
CA LEU A 147 1.02 -16.19 15.10
C LEU A 147 2.27 -16.85 15.69
N ASN A 148 2.98 -16.22 16.63
CA ASN A 148 4.05 -16.88 17.38
C ASN A 148 3.55 -18.13 18.11
N LYS A 149 2.26 -18.17 18.50
CA LYS A 149 1.65 -19.36 19.13
C LYS A 149 1.59 -20.56 18.17
N ILE A 150 1.62 -20.31 16.87
CA ILE A 150 1.63 -21.31 15.79
C ILE A 150 3.07 -21.51 15.27
N HIS A 151 4.09 -21.20 16.09
CA HIS A 151 5.51 -21.36 15.77
C HIS A 151 6.01 -20.54 14.57
N VAL A 152 5.32 -19.46 14.20
CA VAL A 152 5.80 -18.52 13.18
C VAL A 152 6.83 -17.56 13.81
N PRO A 153 8.05 -17.41 13.26
CA PRO A 153 9.11 -16.57 13.82
C PRO A 153 8.90 -15.08 13.44
N VAL A 154 7.88 -14.43 14.03
CA VAL A 154 7.48 -13.07 13.66
C VAL A 154 8.57 -12.03 13.96
N HIS A 155 9.32 -12.22 15.04
CA HIS A 155 10.39 -11.31 15.44
C HIS A 155 11.55 -11.33 14.43
N GLU A 156 11.95 -12.51 13.99
CA GLU A 156 12.99 -12.74 13.00
C GLU A 156 12.58 -12.14 11.65
N ILE A 157 11.32 -12.34 11.24
CA ILE A 157 10.76 -11.73 10.02
C ILE A 157 10.81 -10.20 10.11
N ALA A 158 10.36 -9.63 11.23
CA ALA A 158 10.39 -8.18 11.42
C ALA A 158 11.82 -7.62 11.42
N MET A 159 12.77 -8.34 12.02
CA MET A 159 14.19 -7.98 11.98
C MET A 159 14.74 -7.98 10.55
N MET A 160 14.49 -9.05 9.78
CA MET A 160 14.91 -9.14 8.38
C MET A 160 14.33 -7.99 7.55
N MET A 161 13.05 -7.66 7.75
CA MET A 161 12.39 -6.54 7.08
C MET A 161 13.00 -5.19 7.47
N SER A 162 13.27 -4.95 8.77
CA SER A 162 13.91 -3.72 9.24
C SER A 162 15.32 -3.55 8.69
N ILE A 163 16.09 -4.65 8.65
CA ILE A 163 17.42 -4.69 8.04
C ILE A 163 17.34 -4.40 6.54
N ALA A 164 16.41 -5.03 5.82
CA ALA A 164 16.20 -4.81 4.40
C ALA A 164 15.85 -3.34 4.09
N LEU A 165 14.88 -2.76 4.81
CA LEU A 165 14.49 -1.35 4.65
C LEU A 165 15.66 -0.40 4.86
N ARG A 166 16.55 -0.70 5.81
CA ARG A 166 17.76 0.09 6.06
C ARG A 166 18.83 -0.10 4.97
N PHE A 167 18.96 -1.30 4.41
CA PHE A 167 19.94 -1.57 3.35
C PHE A 167 19.50 -1.10 1.97
N ILE A 168 18.20 -0.97 1.68
CA ILE A 168 17.71 -0.52 0.37
C ILE A 168 18.37 0.80 -0.07
N PRO A 169 18.36 1.90 0.72
CA PRO A 169 19.03 3.15 0.32
C PRO A 169 20.53 2.96 0.09
N ILE A 170 21.19 2.20 0.96
CA ILE A 170 22.64 1.95 0.91
C ILE A 170 23.01 1.19 -0.37
N LEU A 171 22.23 0.16 -0.74
CA LEU A 171 22.46 -0.62 -1.96
C LEU A 171 22.18 0.18 -3.23
N LEU A 172 21.21 1.10 -3.21
CA LEU A 172 20.97 2.01 -4.34
C LEU A 172 22.14 2.99 -4.53
N GLU A 173 22.69 3.54 -3.45
CA GLU A 173 23.89 4.38 -3.50
C GLU A 173 25.11 3.61 -4.01
N GLU A 174 25.31 2.38 -3.55
CA GLU A 174 26.38 1.50 -4.02
C GLU A 174 26.21 1.18 -5.51
N THR A 175 24.98 0.88 -5.94
CA THR A 175 24.64 0.63 -7.35
C THR A 175 24.97 1.84 -8.21
N ASP A 176 24.61 3.05 -7.79
CA ASP A 176 24.93 4.29 -8.53
C ASP A 176 26.44 4.52 -8.63
N LYS A 177 27.22 4.21 -7.57
CA LYS A 177 28.69 4.27 -7.60
C LYS A 177 29.29 3.25 -8.57
N ILE A 178 28.86 1.99 -8.49
CA ILE A 178 29.34 0.92 -9.37
C ILE A 178 29.01 1.25 -10.83
N MET A 179 27.78 1.70 -11.09
CA MET A 179 27.33 2.08 -12.43
C MET A 179 28.20 3.20 -13.01
N LYS A 180 28.45 4.27 -12.27
CA LYS A 180 29.35 5.36 -12.69
C LYS A 180 30.78 4.89 -12.93
N ALA A 181 31.30 3.99 -12.09
CA ALA A 181 32.64 3.43 -12.26
C ALA A 181 32.76 2.57 -13.53
N GLN A 182 31.72 1.78 -13.86
CA GLN A 182 31.70 0.99 -15.09
C GLN A 182 31.58 1.89 -16.34
N ILE A 183 30.73 2.93 -16.30
CA ILE A 183 30.63 3.92 -17.39
C ILE A 183 31.99 4.60 -17.63
N ALA A 184 32.71 4.99 -16.55
CA ALA A 184 34.04 5.58 -16.66
C ALA A 184 35.10 4.62 -17.25
N ARG A 185 34.87 3.31 -17.16
CA ARG A 185 35.70 2.26 -17.78
C ARG A 185 35.27 1.91 -19.20
N GLY A 186 34.33 2.66 -19.78
CA GLY A 186 33.84 2.47 -21.14
C GLY A 186 32.70 1.45 -21.28
N ALA A 187 32.06 1.04 -20.19
CA ALA A 187 30.87 0.20 -20.27
C ALA A 187 29.68 1.00 -20.81
N ASP A 188 29.13 0.57 -21.95
CA ASP A 188 27.89 1.12 -22.49
C ASP A 188 26.68 0.35 -21.92
N LEU A 189 25.88 1.04 -21.12
CA LEU A 189 24.73 0.45 -20.42
C LEU A 189 23.40 0.70 -21.13
N GLU A 190 23.36 1.60 -22.12
CA GLU A 190 22.12 2.08 -22.73
C GLU A 190 21.93 1.60 -24.16
N SER A 191 23.02 1.31 -24.89
CA SER A 191 22.98 0.86 -26.27
C SER A 191 22.89 -0.68 -26.41
N GLY A 192 22.51 -1.13 -27.61
CA GLY A 192 22.51 -2.54 -27.98
C GLY A 192 21.16 -3.26 -27.82
N ASN A 193 21.16 -4.54 -28.22
CA ASN A 193 19.98 -5.40 -28.20
C ASN A 193 19.66 -5.87 -26.75
N ILE A 194 18.45 -6.36 -26.48
CA ILE A 194 18.01 -6.75 -25.10
C ILE A 194 19.01 -7.71 -24.43
N ILE A 195 19.56 -8.65 -25.19
CA ILE A 195 20.58 -9.61 -24.73
C ILE A 195 21.88 -8.91 -24.35
N GLN A 196 22.28 -7.92 -25.14
CA GLN A 196 23.50 -7.14 -24.93
C GLN A 196 23.36 -6.27 -23.67
N LYS A 197 22.19 -5.64 -23.47
CA LYS A 197 21.87 -4.91 -22.24
C LYS A 197 21.93 -5.81 -21.01
N ALA A 198 21.36 -7.01 -21.08
CA ALA A 198 21.42 -7.98 -19.98
C ALA A 198 22.88 -8.36 -19.65
N LYS A 199 23.71 -8.61 -20.68
CA LYS A 199 25.15 -8.90 -20.49
C LYS A 199 25.90 -7.72 -19.87
N ASN A 200 25.56 -6.49 -20.26
CA ASN A 200 26.17 -5.26 -19.75
C ASN A 200 25.77 -4.94 -18.29
N MET A 201 24.76 -5.61 -17.74
CA MET A 201 24.41 -5.51 -16.31
C MET A 201 25.28 -6.40 -15.41
N ILE A 202 25.93 -7.44 -15.94
CA ILE A 202 26.75 -8.37 -15.15
C ILE A 202 27.87 -7.66 -14.37
N PRO A 203 28.64 -6.71 -14.95
CA PRO A 203 29.68 -5.97 -14.22
C PRO A 203 29.17 -5.06 -13.10
N ILE A 204 27.86 -4.80 -13.04
CA ILE A 204 27.22 -4.07 -11.94
C ILE A 204 26.72 -5.04 -10.88
N LEU A 205 26.06 -6.11 -11.34
CA LEU A 205 25.39 -7.09 -10.49
C LEU A 205 26.38 -7.89 -9.65
N VAL A 206 27.48 -8.38 -10.24
CA VAL A 206 28.46 -9.21 -9.51
C VAL A 206 29.11 -8.43 -8.35
N PRO A 207 29.66 -7.21 -8.54
CA PRO A 207 30.21 -6.43 -7.42
C PRO A 207 29.17 -6.06 -6.37
N LEU A 208 27.93 -5.77 -6.79
CA LEU A 208 26.84 -5.46 -5.86
C LEU A 208 26.53 -6.65 -4.95
N PHE A 209 26.45 -7.87 -5.50
CA PHE A 209 26.25 -9.09 -4.70
C PHE A 209 27.40 -9.32 -3.73
N VAL A 210 28.66 -9.21 -4.19
CA VAL A 210 29.83 -9.36 -3.32
C VAL A 210 29.82 -8.34 -2.17
N SER A 211 29.46 -7.08 -2.46
CA SER A 211 29.32 -6.03 -1.45
C SER A 211 28.18 -6.33 -0.47
N ALA A 212 27.03 -6.79 -0.96
CA ALA A 212 25.89 -7.17 -0.12
C ALA A 212 26.22 -8.33 0.83
N PHE A 213 26.88 -9.38 0.35
CA PHE A 213 27.33 -10.50 1.19
C PHE A 213 28.34 -10.07 2.25
N ARG A 214 29.30 -9.21 1.88
CA ARG A 214 30.25 -8.64 2.85
C ARG A 214 29.53 -7.86 3.95
N ARG A 215 28.61 -6.96 3.57
CA ARG A 215 27.80 -6.18 4.53
C ARG A 215 26.94 -7.07 5.43
N ALA A 216 26.40 -8.16 4.90
CA ALA A 216 25.64 -9.13 5.69
C ALA A 216 26.52 -9.82 6.73
N ASN A 217 27.72 -10.27 6.36
CA ASN A 217 28.68 -10.87 7.28
C ASN A 217 29.16 -9.87 8.36
N ASP A 218 29.51 -8.64 7.95
CA ASP A 218 29.94 -7.60 8.87
C ASP A 218 28.82 -7.25 9.88
N LEU A 219 27.57 -7.17 9.40
CA LEU A 219 26.41 -6.94 10.26
C LEU A 219 26.18 -8.12 11.22
N ALA A 220 26.25 -9.36 10.74
CA ALA A 220 26.10 -10.55 11.57
C ALA A 220 27.16 -10.60 12.67
N MET A 221 28.43 -10.42 12.32
CA MET A 221 29.54 -10.38 13.28
C MET A 221 29.38 -9.24 14.30
N ALA A 222 28.95 -8.06 13.85
CA ALA A 222 28.68 -6.94 14.76
C ALA A 222 27.49 -7.20 15.68
N MET A 223 26.48 -7.94 15.22
CA MET A 223 25.33 -8.35 16.03
C MET A 223 25.76 -9.37 17.09
N GLU A 224 26.56 -10.37 16.72
CA GLU A 224 27.12 -11.37 17.65
C GLU A 224 28.03 -10.72 18.70
N ALA A 225 28.91 -9.79 18.30
CA ALA A 225 29.76 -9.04 19.21
C ALA A 225 28.97 -8.19 20.22
N ARG A 226 27.74 -7.77 19.86
CA ARG A 226 26.79 -7.10 20.76
C ARG A 226 25.89 -8.08 21.53
N CYS A 227 26.26 -9.37 21.54
CA CYS A 227 25.54 -10.46 22.19
C CYS A 227 24.09 -10.59 21.70
N TYR A 228 23.82 -10.29 20.42
CA TYR A 228 22.49 -10.45 19.85
C TYR A 228 22.19 -11.93 19.59
N ARG A 229 21.33 -12.54 20.42
CA ARG A 229 20.93 -13.96 20.31
C ARG A 229 19.54 -14.20 19.69
N GLY A 230 18.81 -13.16 19.28
CA GLY A 230 17.40 -13.27 18.85
C GLY A 230 16.45 -13.69 19.98
N GLY A 231 15.16 -13.83 19.70
CA GLY A 231 14.20 -14.52 20.59
C GLY A 231 13.53 -13.74 21.74
N ASP A 232 12.84 -14.51 22.58
CA ASP A 232 12.03 -14.06 23.73
C ASP A 232 12.89 -13.49 24.88
N GLY A 233 12.29 -12.58 25.67
CA GLY A 233 12.97 -11.92 26.80
C GLY A 233 13.70 -10.62 26.44
N ARG A 234 13.62 -10.17 25.18
CA ARG A 234 14.19 -8.89 24.73
C ARG A 234 13.31 -7.69 25.07
N THR A 235 13.95 -6.57 25.41
CA THR A 235 13.29 -5.26 25.52
C THR A 235 13.35 -4.50 24.20
N LYS A 236 12.34 -3.68 23.92
CA LYS A 236 12.30 -2.80 22.75
C LYS A 236 12.65 -1.37 23.18
N MET A 237 13.61 -0.76 22.49
CA MET A 237 14.01 0.63 22.75
C MET A 237 12.89 1.63 22.43
N LYS A 238 12.07 1.36 21.41
CA LYS A 238 10.91 2.19 21.02
C LYS A 238 9.64 1.35 21.06
N PRO A 239 9.02 1.15 22.23
CA PRO A 239 7.76 0.45 22.31
C PRO A 239 6.64 1.31 21.70
N LEU A 240 5.77 0.65 20.93
CA LEU A 240 4.50 1.21 20.46
C LEU A 240 3.50 1.21 21.62
N VAL A 241 3.11 2.40 22.07
CA VAL A 241 2.23 2.65 23.22
C VAL A 241 0.93 3.26 22.75
N TYR A 242 -0.18 2.62 23.10
CA TYR A 242 -1.52 3.15 22.83
C TYR A 242 -1.77 4.43 23.63
N HIS A 243 -2.25 5.46 22.94
CA HIS A 243 -2.71 6.70 23.53
C HIS A 243 -4.24 6.81 23.41
N SER A 244 -4.88 7.72 24.15
CA SER A 244 -6.34 7.92 24.11
C SER A 244 -6.89 8.21 22.70
N ARG A 245 -6.06 8.78 21.82
CA ARG A 245 -6.39 9.03 20.40
C ARG A 245 -6.55 7.74 19.59
N ASP A 246 -5.82 6.68 19.95
CA ASP A 246 -5.89 5.40 19.28
C ASP A 246 -7.21 4.69 19.58
N TYR A 247 -7.63 4.73 20.86
CA TYR A 247 -8.94 4.22 21.27
C TYR A 247 -10.08 5.00 20.59
N LEU A 248 -10.00 6.33 20.55
CA LEU A 248 -10.97 7.15 19.83
C LEU A 248 -11.06 6.77 18.35
N SER A 249 -9.92 6.49 17.70
CA SER A 249 -9.89 6.09 16.29
C SER A 249 -10.58 4.75 16.04
N TYR A 250 -10.42 3.79 16.96
CA TYR A 250 -11.17 2.52 16.90
C TYR A 250 -12.67 2.74 17.08
N THR A 251 -13.08 3.60 18.02
CA THR A 251 -14.50 3.93 18.23
C THR A 251 -15.11 4.57 16.98
N VAL A 252 -14.41 5.54 16.38
CA VAL A 252 -14.86 6.19 15.12
C VAL A 252 -14.98 5.17 13.99
N MET A 253 -14.03 4.24 13.87
CA MET A 253 -14.10 3.17 12.88
C MET A 253 -15.26 2.20 13.15
N ALA A 254 -15.50 1.82 14.40
CA ALA A 254 -16.61 0.95 14.76
C ALA A 254 -17.97 1.61 14.44
N VAL A 255 -18.14 2.90 14.76
CA VAL A 255 -19.34 3.66 14.40
C VAL A 255 -19.52 3.70 12.89
N TYR A 256 -18.45 3.98 12.13
CA TYR A 256 -18.48 3.93 10.66
C TYR A 256 -18.96 2.57 10.14
N LEU A 257 -18.41 1.46 10.64
CA LEU A 257 -18.81 0.12 10.20
C LEU A 257 -20.27 -0.18 10.51
N VAL A 258 -20.75 0.16 11.72
CA VAL A 258 -22.15 -0.05 12.11
C VAL A 258 -23.09 0.76 11.22
N VAL A 259 -22.75 2.02 10.93
CA VAL A 259 -23.54 2.89 10.06
C VAL A 259 -23.58 2.35 8.63
N VAL A 260 -22.43 1.96 8.07
CA VAL A 260 -22.35 1.44 6.69
C VAL A 260 -23.04 0.09 6.54
N VAL A 261 -22.86 -0.83 7.49
CA VAL A 261 -23.53 -2.15 7.46
C VAL A 261 -25.02 -2.02 7.74
N GLY A 262 -25.40 -1.17 8.70
CA GLY A 262 -26.80 -0.89 9.03
C GLY A 262 -27.54 -0.30 7.84
N ILE A 263 -27.03 0.78 7.25
CA ILE A 263 -27.67 1.43 6.09
C ILE A 263 -27.58 0.52 4.85
N GLY A 264 -26.47 -0.19 4.67
CA GLY A 264 -26.28 -1.13 3.57
C GLY A 264 -27.24 -2.34 3.61
N ARG A 265 -27.72 -2.73 4.80
CA ARG A 265 -28.65 -3.85 4.99
C ARG A 265 -30.11 -3.44 5.08
N TYR A 266 -30.41 -2.31 5.71
CA TYR A 266 -31.80 -1.87 6.01
C TYR A 266 -32.35 -0.84 5.02
N VAL A 267 -31.52 -0.21 4.20
CA VAL A 267 -31.95 0.84 3.28
C VAL A 267 -31.57 0.50 1.84
N PRO A 268 -32.36 -0.33 1.14
CA PRO A 268 -32.36 -0.33 -0.31
C PRO A 268 -32.98 0.98 -0.78
N PHE A 269 -32.19 2.05 -0.82
CA PHE A 269 -32.61 3.27 -1.51
C PHE A 269 -32.65 2.94 -3.00
N HIS A 270 -33.84 2.67 -3.52
CA HIS A 270 -34.12 2.80 -4.94
C HIS A 270 -33.94 4.28 -5.26
N LEU A 271 -32.79 4.64 -5.84
CA LEU A 271 -32.71 5.90 -6.57
C LEU A 271 -33.69 5.76 -7.72
N TRP A 272 -34.76 6.56 -7.69
CA TRP A 272 -35.77 6.70 -8.75
C TRP A 272 -35.20 7.46 -9.96
N ILE A 273 -33.93 7.21 -10.27
CA ILE A 273 -33.22 7.73 -11.42
C ILE A 273 -32.45 6.52 -11.95
N PHE A 274 -33.16 5.78 -12.81
CA PHE A 274 -32.80 4.51 -13.47
C PHE A 274 -32.96 3.27 -12.57
#